data_AF-A0AAV0XZN7-F1
#
_entry.id   AF-A0AAV0XZN7-F1
#
_cell.length_a   1.000
_cell.length_b   1.000
_cell.length_c   1.000
_cell.angle_alpha   90.00
_cell.angle_beta   90.00
_cell.angle_gamma   90.00
#
_symmetry.space_group_name_H-M   'P 1'
#
loop_
_entity.id
_entity.type
_entity.pdbx_description
1 polymer ?
#
loop_
_entity_poly.entity_id
_entity_poly.type
_entity_poly.pdbx_seq_one_letter_code
_entity_poly.pdbx_strand_id
1 'polypeptide(L)'
;MMKKRSKIDKKPLLACDLSTKFTNQRVFINDQLSYNNKKLRWLAKLVGTQYGFKYTWANSSGVYMRKNDGQVGVKITTSHQLMDLDTDKKISELWM
;
A
#
# COMPACT_ATOMS: atom_id res chain seq x y z
N MET A 1 -2.16 26.08 -10.40
CA MET A 1 -3.29 26.23 -9.45
C MET A 1 -3.22 25.08 -8.45
N MET A 2 -2.68 25.30 -7.24
CA MET A 2 -2.65 24.27 -6.19
C MET A 2 -4.08 24.06 -5.68
N LYS A 3 -4.66 22.87 -5.87
CA LYS A 3 -5.91 22.51 -5.21
C LYS A 3 -5.65 22.51 -3.69
N LYS A 4 -6.18 23.52 -2.98
CA LYS A 4 -6.27 23.48 -1.52
C LYS A 4 -7.00 22.18 -1.16
N ARG A 5 -6.35 21.29 -0.42
CA ARG A 5 -7.03 20.16 0.23
C ARG A 5 -8.08 20.77 1.14
N SER A 6 -9.35 20.68 0.76
CA SER A 6 -10.45 21.01 1.65
C SER A 6 -10.28 20.15 2.89
N LYS A 7 -10.13 20.79 4.06
CA LYS A 7 -10.30 20.12 5.36
C LYS A 7 -11.75 19.70 5.39
N ILE A 8 -12.00 18.47 4.96
CA ILE A 8 -13.30 17.85 5.09
C ILE A 8 -13.45 17.54 6.58
N ASP A 9 -14.19 18.38 7.30
CA ASP A 9 -14.72 18.11 8.65
C ASP A 9 -15.79 16.99 8.59
N LYS A 10 -15.45 15.84 8.00
CA LYS A 10 -16.29 14.64 8.06
C LYS A 10 -15.78 13.79 9.21
N LYS A 11 -16.73 13.27 9.99
CA LYS A 11 -16.47 12.25 11.02
C LYS A 11 -15.46 11.23 10.48
N PRO A 12 -14.45 10.84 11.28
CA PRO A 12 -13.46 9.87 10.82
C PRO A 12 -14.18 8.60 10.38
N LEU A 13 -13.87 8.12 9.18
CA LEU A 13 -14.36 6.82 8.74
C LEU A 13 -13.74 5.75 9.63
N LEU A 14 -14.56 4.90 10.22
CA LEU A 14 -14.13 3.81 11.08
C LEU A 14 -14.24 2.50 10.30
N ALA A 15 -13.41 1.51 10.63
CA ALA A 15 -13.44 0.24 9.92
C ALA A 15 -14.77 -0.50 10.18
N CYS A 16 -15.38 -0.33 11.35
CA CYS A 16 -16.71 -0.84 11.65
C CYS A 16 -17.81 -0.25 10.75
N ASP A 17 -17.61 0.94 10.15
CA ASP A 17 -18.53 1.53 9.19
C ASP A 17 -18.51 0.79 7.83
N LEU A 18 -17.45 0.03 7.54
CA LEU A 18 -17.30 -0.78 6.33
C LEU A 18 -17.79 -2.22 6.52
N SER A 19 -17.62 -2.78 7.72
CA SER A 19 -18.09 -4.12 8.07
C SER A 19 -18.17 -4.28 9.59
N THR A 20 -19.21 -4.96 10.07
CA THR A 20 -19.39 -5.30 11.49
C THR A 20 -18.30 -6.23 12.03
N LYS A 21 -17.52 -6.88 11.16
CA LYS A 21 -16.40 -7.76 11.55
C LYS A 21 -15.12 -6.99 11.90
N PHE A 22 -15.03 -5.69 11.59
CA PHE A 22 -13.84 -4.90 11.84
C PHE A 22 -13.89 -4.17 13.17
N THR A 23 -12.71 -3.98 13.77
CA THR A 23 -12.55 -3.22 15.01
C THR A 23 -12.80 -1.73 14.78
N ASN A 24 -13.03 -0.98 15.86
CA ASN A 24 -13.26 0.46 15.83
C ASN A 24 -11.96 1.26 15.62
N GLN A 25 -11.31 1.03 14.48
CA GLN A 25 -10.08 1.71 14.07
C GLN A 25 -10.36 2.73 12.96
N ARG A 26 -9.62 3.84 12.95
CA ARG A 26 -9.75 4.85 11.89
C ARG A 26 -9.23 4.31 10.57
N VAL A 27 -9.97 4.58 9.51
CA VAL A 27 -9.63 4.26 8.12
C VAL A 27 -9.24 5.54 7.39
N PHE A 28 -8.11 5.49 6.70
CA PHE A 28 -7.65 6.59 5.85
C PHE A 28 -7.85 6.21 4.38
N ILE A 29 -8.68 6.97 3.68
CA ILE A 29 -8.86 6.83 2.23
C ILE A 29 -7.93 7.82 1.53
N ASN A 30 -7.02 7.30 0.71
CA ASN A 30 -6.28 8.12 -0.24
C ASN A 30 -7.10 8.22 -1.54
N ASP A 31 -7.64 9.39 -1.85
CA ASP A 31 -8.44 9.65 -3.06
C ASP A 31 -7.58 9.96 -4.29
N GLN A 32 -6.29 10.26 -4.12
CA GLN A 32 -5.39 10.72 -5.18
C GLN A 32 -4.70 9.59 -5.95
N LEU A 33 -4.93 8.33 -5.57
CA LEU A 33 -4.39 7.16 -6.27
C LEU A 33 -5.50 6.42 -7.01
N SER A 34 -5.19 5.90 -8.20
CA SER A 34 -6.07 4.94 -8.88
C SER A 34 -6.23 3.67 -8.03
N TYR A 35 -7.30 2.91 -8.28
CA TYR A 35 -7.53 1.62 -7.59
C TYR A 35 -6.31 0.70 -7.67
N ASN A 36 -5.72 0.54 -8.87
CA ASN A 36 -4.53 -0.28 -9.09
C ASN A 36 -3.34 0.20 -8.26
N ASN A 37 -3.13 1.52 -8.16
CA ASN A 37 -2.04 2.08 -7.37
C ASN A 37 -2.27 1.91 -5.86
N LYS A 38 -3.52 1.99 -5.39
CA LYS A 38 -3.86 1.68 -3.99
C LYS A 38 -3.57 0.22 -3.68
N LYS A 39 -3.99 -0.71 -4.55
CA LYS A 39 -3.72 -2.15 -4.43
C LYS A 39 -2.21 -2.40 -4.40
N LEU A 40 -1.45 -1.84 -5.34
CA LEU A 40 0.00 -1.98 -5.41
C LEU A 40 0.70 -1.50 -4.13
N ARG A 41 0.32 -0.31 -3.64
CA ARG A 41 0.88 0.26 -2.41
C ARG A 41 0.58 -0.61 -1.19
N TRP A 42 -0.64 -1.14 -1.10
CA TRP A 42 -1.06 -2.01 -0.01
C TRP A 42 -0.30 -3.34 -0.03
N LEU A 43 -0.21 -3.98 -1.20
CA LEU A 43 0.56 -5.22 -1.36
C LEU A 43 2.04 -5.01 -1.01
N ALA A 44 2.67 -3.92 -1.49
CA ALA A 44 4.06 -3.62 -1.18
C ALA A 44 4.31 -3.42 0.33
N LYS A 45 3.33 -2.85 1.05
CA LYS A 45 3.39 -2.76 2.52
C LYS A 45 3.39 -4.14 3.17
N LEU A 46 2.55 -5.05 2.69
CA LEU A 46 2.45 -6.41 3.24
C LEU A 46 3.70 -7.22 2.96
N VAL A 47 4.17 -7.25 1.71
CA VAL A 47 5.46 -7.86 1.35
C VAL A 47 6.59 -7.25 2.20
N GLY A 48 6.61 -5.93 2.34
CA GLY A 48 7.60 -5.24 3.17
C GLY A 48 7.60 -5.70 4.62
N THR A 49 6.43 -5.85 5.23
CA THR A 49 6.29 -6.34 6.60
C THR A 49 6.76 -7.79 6.73
N GLN A 50 6.44 -8.66 5.77
CA GLN A 50 6.71 -10.10 5.85
C GLN A 50 8.15 -10.49 5.49
N TYR A 51 8.80 -9.73 4.62
CA TYR A 51 10.13 -10.03 4.08
C TYR A 51 11.19 -9.00 4.47
N GLY A 52 10.83 -7.99 5.26
CA GLY A 52 11.75 -6.97 5.76
C GLY A 52 12.18 -5.94 4.72
N PHE A 53 11.35 -5.67 3.72
CA PHE A 53 11.64 -4.59 2.77
C PHE A 53 11.13 -3.25 3.31
N LYS A 54 11.97 -2.22 3.21
CA LYS A 54 11.53 -0.83 3.25
C LYS A 54 10.89 -0.49 1.91
N TYR A 55 9.76 0.20 1.95
CA TYR A 55 9.05 0.63 0.75
C TYR A 55 8.78 2.14 0.76
N THR A 56 8.82 2.77 -0.40
CA THR A 56 8.50 4.20 -0.57
C THR A 56 7.75 4.41 -1.88
N TRP A 57 6.68 5.19 -1.84
CA TRP A 57 5.94 5.54 -3.05
C TRP A 57 6.78 6.50 -3.90
N ALA A 58 7.04 6.17 -5.15
CA ALA A 58 7.66 7.10 -6.09
C ALA A 58 6.59 7.82 -6.90
N ASN A 59 6.84 9.08 -7.18
CA ASN A 59 5.92 9.93 -7.93
C ASN A 59 5.58 9.26 -9.28
N SER A 60 4.29 9.36 -9.63
CA SER A 60 3.62 8.96 -10.87
C SER A 60 3.63 7.49 -11.34
N SER A 61 4.34 6.52 -10.73
CA SER A 61 4.41 5.19 -11.40
C SER A 61 4.74 3.94 -10.58
N GLY A 62 4.84 4.00 -9.24
CA GLY A 62 4.99 2.76 -8.48
C GLY A 62 5.60 2.89 -7.09
N VAL A 63 6.09 1.77 -6.58
CA VAL A 63 6.71 1.64 -5.25
C VAL A 63 8.17 1.27 -5.43
N TYR A 64 9.10 1.99 -4.81
CA TYR A 64 10.46 1.52 -4.65
C TYR A 64 10.57 0.67 -3.40
N MET A 65 11.20 -0.49 -3.52
CA MET A 65 11.47 -1.40 -2.42
C MET A 65 12.97 -1.67 -2.29
N ARG A 66 13.47 -1.69 -1.05
CA ARG A 66 14.86 -2.04 -0.73
C ARG A 66 14.93 -2.82 0.57
N LYS A 67 15.90 -3.73 0.70
CA LYS A 67 16.05 -4.54 1.92
C LYS A 67 16.83 -3.78 2.98
N ASN A 68 18.00 -3.27 2.62
CA ASN A 68 18.85 -2.47 3.52
C ASN A 68 19.05 -1.04 2.99
N ASP A 69 19.44 -0.12 3.89
CA ASP A 69 19.87 1.21 3.48
C ASP A 69 21.22 1.13 2.75
N GLY A 70 21.43 1.97 1.75
CA GLY A 70 22.61 1.93 0.87
C GLY A 70 22.54 0.90 -0.27
N GLN A 71 21.54 0.02 -0.30
CA GLN A 71 21.28 -0.85 -1.44
C GLN A 71 20.44 -0.17 -2.52
N VAL A 72 20.67 -0.56 -3.77
CA VAL A 72 19.85 -0.12 -4.91
C VAL A 72 18.42 -0.63 -4.70
N GLY A 73 17.46 0.29 -4.70
CA GLY A 73 16.04 -0.04 -4.63
C GLY A 73 15.52 -0.54 -5.97
N VAL A 74 14.64 -1.53 -5.92
CA VAL A 74 13.92 -2.03 -7.10
C VAL A 74 12.61 -1.27 -7.24
N LYS A 75 12.30 -0.80 -8.45
CA LYS A 75 11.02 -0.17 -8.75
C LYS A 75 9.99 -1.25 -9.09
N ILE A 76 8.94 -1.30 -8.30
CA ILE A 76 7.77 -2.16 -8.47
C ILE A 76 6.66 -1.33 -9.11
N THR A 77 6.20 -1.76 -10.27
CA THR A 77 5.11 -1.12 -11.04
C THR A 77 3.90 -2.04 -11.21
N THR A 78 4.06 -3.35 -10.99
CA THR A 78 2.99 -4.35 -11.14
C THR A 78 2.88 -5.25 -9.90
N SER A 79 1.70 -5.85 -9.70
CA SER A 79 1.51 -6.83 -8.63
C SER A 79 2.28 -8.13 -8.85
N HIS A 80 2.56 -8.49 -10.10
CA HIS A 80 3.33 -9.70 -10.42
C HIS A 80 4.76 -9.62 -9.86
N GLN A 81 5.40 -8.45 -9.97
CA GLN A 81 6.71 -8.22 -9.38
C GLN A 81 6.71 -8.34 -7.84
N LEU A 82 5.56 -8.11 -7.18
CA LEU A 82 5.43 -8.34 -5.73
C LEU A 82 5.22 -9.82 -5.40
N MET A 83 4.52 -10.55 -6.28
CA MET A 83 4.34 -12.00 -6.16
C MET A 83 5.69 -12.71 -6.27
N ASP A 84 6.58 -12.26 -7.16
CA ASP A 84 7.95 -12.80 -7.28
C ASP A 84 8.77 -12.64 -5.99
N LEU A 85 8.42 -11.67 -5.14
CA LEU A 85 9.06 -11.44 -3.83
C LEU A 85 8.47 -12.32 -2.71
N ASP A 86 7.30 -12.95 -2.93
CA ASP A 86 6.64 -13.86 -1.97
C ASP A 86 7.23 -15.28 -2.08
N THR A 87 8.55 -15.40 -1.99
CA THR A 87 9.29 -16.65 -2.23
C THR A 87 8.87 -17.79 -1.30
N ASP A 88 8.52 -17.44 -0.06
CA ASP A 88 8.13 -18.37 0.99
C ASP A 88 6.60 -18.58 1.07
N LYS A 89 5.83 -17.99 0.14
CA LYS A 89 4.36 -18.06 0.09
C LYS A 89 3.67 -17.59 1.38
N LYS A 90 4.21 -16.57 2.05
CA LYS A 90 3.67 -16.07 3.33
C LYS A 90 2.36 -15.30 3.16
N ILE A 91 2.09 -14.81 1.96
CA ILE A 91 0.87 -14.04 1.62
C ILE A 91 0.25 -14.54 0.32
N SER A 92 0.37 -15.85 0.07
CA SER A 92 -0.05 -16.48 -1.19
C SER A 92 -1.53 -16.29 -1.52
N GLU A 93 -2.36 -16.14 -0.50
CA GLU A 93 -3.79 -15.89 -0.59
C GLU A 93 -4.15 -14.54 -1.24
N LEU A 94 -3.18 -13.63 -1.35
CA LEU A 94 -3.39 -12.29 -1.93
C LEU A 94 -3.22 -12.25 -3.45
N TRP A 95 -2.72 -13.32 -4.06
CA TRP A 95 -2.42 -13.40 -5.50
C TRP A 95 -3.51 -14.08 -6.33
N MET A 96 -4.48 -14.71 -5.66
CA MET A 96 -5.63 -15.37 -6.29
C MET A 96 -6.62 -14.38 -6.93
#